data_AF-A0AAW4BJK4-F1
#
_entry.id   AF-A0AAW4BJK4-F1
#
_cell.length_a   1.000
_cell.length_b   1.000
_cell.length_c   1.000
_cell.angle_alpha   90.00
_cell.angle_beta   90.00
_cell.angle_gamma   90.00
#
_symmetry.space_group_name_H-M   'P 1'
#
loop_
_entity.id
_entity.type
_entity.pdbx_description
1 polymer ?
#
loop_
_entity_poly.entity_id
_entity_poly.type
_entity_poly.pdbx_seq_one_letter_code
_entity_poly.pdbx_strand_id
1 'polypeptide(L)'
;LPERHHLKRWALGYYLVKIGFCNSIVQAETSLSYKQVRRIRADLKIKAHRRSNYGQDITSGSDLIQYSAALTIYCELRQKSNHLESVIDAYNISFKNKKDIDISGFYTACEEAYDEKLFVECVHCNVEIFTGEG
;
A
#
# COMPACT_ATOMS: atom_id res chain seq x y z
N LEU A 1 -17.13 -18.59 6.45
CA LEU A 1 -16.01 -19.34 5.81
C LEU A 1 -14.77 -19.24 6.69
N PRO A 2 -14.04 -20.33 6.96
CA PRO A 2 -12.76 -20.29 7.68
C PRO A 2 -11.78 -19.35 6.99
N GLU A 3 -10.92 -18.67 7.76
CA GLU A 3 -9.96 -17.69 7.26
C GLU A 3 -9.00 -18.28 6.20
N ARG A 4 -8.63 -19.56 6.35
CA ARG A 4 -7.75 -20.30 5.44
C ARG A 4 -8.47 -20.97 4.26
N HIS A 5 -9.74 -20.65 4.02
CA HIS A 5 -10.48 -21.26 2.92
C HIS A 5 -9.95 -20.78 1.56
N HIS A 6 -9.71 -21.69 0.62
CA HIS A 6 -9.13 -21.36 -0.69
C HIS A 6 -9.95 -20.29 -1.44
N LEU A 7 -11.28 -20.32 -1.38
CA LEU A 7 -12.14 -19.28 -1.99
C LEU A 7 -11.88 -17.87 -1.41
N LYS A 8 -11.61 -17.73 -0.11
CA LYS A 8 -11.28 -16.43 0.49
C LYS A 8 -9.96 -15.90 -0.05
N ARG A 9 -8.94 -16.77 -0.15
CA ARG A 9 -7.62 -16.42 -0.68
C ARG A 9 -7.69 -15.97 -2.14
N TRP A 10 -8.49 -16.67 -2.96
CA TRP A 10 -8.74 -16.26 -4.34
C TRP A 10 -9.50 -14.95 -4.42
N ALA A 11 -10.58 -14.77 -3.66
CA ALA A 11 -11.34 -13.52 -3.64
C ALA A 11 -10.47 -12.33 -3.24
N LEU A 12 -9.65 -12.50 -2.19
CA LEU A 12 -8.67 -11.50 -1.77
C LEU A 12 -7.65 -11.22 -2.88
N GLY A 13 -7.09 -12.26 -3.52
CA GLY A 13 -6.16 -12.10 -4.64
C GLY A 13 -6.75 -11.32 -5.82
N TYR A 14 -8.00 -11.61 -6.18
CA TYR A 14 -8.74 -10.86 -7.19
C TYR A 14 -8.91 -9.39 -6.79
N TYR A 15 -9.27 -9.14 -5.54
CA TYR A 15 -9.42 -7.79 -5.01
C TYR A 15 -8.11 -7.01 -5.04
N LEU A 16 -7.01 -7.57 -4.51
CA LEU A 16 -5.70 -6.92 -4.45
C LEU A 16 -5.15 -6.61 -5.85
N VAL A 17 -5.30 -7.55 -6.81
CA VAL A 17 -4.90 -7.29 -8.21
C VAL A 17 -5.74 -6.16 -8.82
N LYS A 18 -7.04 -6.12 -8.54
CA LYS A 18 -7.95 -5.10 -9.08
C LYS A 18 -7.60 -3.70 -8.59
N ILE A 19 -7.18 -3.54 -7.34
CA ILE A 19 -6.83 -2.25 -6.76
C ILE A 19 -5.37 -1.83 -7.03
N GLY A 20 -4.57 -2.68 -7.67
CA GLY A 20 -3.28 -2.28 -8.24
C GLY A 20 -2.04 -2.91 -7.60
N PHE A 21 -2.18 -3.73 -6.55
CA PHE A 21 -1.03 -4.33 -5.87
C PHE A 21 -0.12 -5.14 -6.81
N CYS A 22 1.18 -5.09 -6.57
CA CYS A 22 2.19 -5.86 -7.29
C CYS A 22 2.16 -7.35 -6.94
N ASN A 23 2.77 -8.18 -7.78
CA ASN A 23 2.72 -9.64 -7.61
C ASN A 23 3.33 -10.14 -6.30
N SER A 24 4.39 -9.51 -5.79
CA SER A 24 5.03 -9.95 -4.54
C SER A 24 4.09 -9.76 -3.34
N ILE A 25 3.44 -8.60 -3.23
CA ILE A 25 2.51 -8.31 -2.13
C ILE A 25 1.28 -9.22 -2.21
N VAL A 26 0.69 -9.38 -3.41
CA VAL A 26 -0.46 -10.29 -3.58
C VAL A 26 -0.09 -11.73 -3.15
N GLN A 27 1.12 -12.21 -3.48
CA GLN A 27 1.57 -13.53 -3.04
C GLN A 27 1.76 -13.61 -1.52
N ALA A 28 2.33 -12.59 -0.89
CA ALA A 28 2.52 -12.53 0.55
C ALA A 28 1.18 -12.58 1.30
N GLU A 29 0.24 -11.71 0.94
CA GLU A 29 -1.05 -11.55 1.61
C GLU A 29 -2.03 -12.70 1.39
N THR A 30 -1.90 -13.43 0.27
CA THR A 30 -2.86 -14.49 -0.10
C THR A 30 -2.25 -15.89 -0.09
N SER A 31 -0.93 -15.99 0.07
CA SER A 31 -0.13 -17.21 -0.12
C SER A 31 -0.33 -17.88 -1.49
N LEU A 32 -0.92 -17.19 -2.48
CA LEU A 32 -1.05 -17.71 -3.84
C LEU A 32 0.33 -17.82 -4.50
N SER A 33 0.49 -18.79 -5.37
CA SER A 33 1.69 -18.89 -6.21
C SER A 33 1.70 -17.82 -7.30
N TYR A 34 2.90 -17.49 -7.79
CA TYR A 34 3.07 -16.58 -8.94
C TYR A 34 2.21 -16.96 -10.16
N LYS A 35 2.10 -18.27 -10.48
CA LYS A 35 1.25 -18.77 -11.57
C LYS A 35 -0.23 -18.43 -11.32
N GLN A 36 -0.72 -18.56 -10.09
CA GLN A 36 -2.09 -18.22 -9.74
C GLN A 36 -2.33 -16.71 -9.83
N VAL A 37 -1.41 -15.87 -9.35
CA VAL A 37 -1.53 -14.40 -9.47
C VAL A 37 -1.50 -13.95 -10.94
N ARG A 38 -0.63 -14.55 -11.77
CA ARG A 38 -0.63 -14.29 -13.22
C ARG A 38 -1.94 -14.67 -13.88
N ARG A 39 -2.58 -15.76 -13.45
CA ARG A 39 -3.90 -16.16 -13.93
C ARG A 39 -4.96 -15.10 -13.58
N ILE A 40 -5.01 -14.65 -12.32
CA ILE A 40 -5.93 -13.58 -11.89
C ILE A 40 -5.75 -12.32 -12.76
N ARG A 41 -4.51 -11.91 -13.01
CA ARG A 41 -4.21 -10.76 -13.88
C ARG A 41 -4.70 -10.95 -15.32
N ALA A 42 -4.51 -12.15 -15.89
CA ALA A 42 -5.00 -12.48 -17.21
C ALA A 42 -6.54 -12.45 -17.26
N ASP A 43 -7.19 -13.04 -16.25
CA ASP A 43 -8.65 -13.08 -16.10
C ASP A 43 -9.23 -11.65 -16.01
N LEU A 44 -8.54 -10.75 -15.29
CA LEU A 44 -8.92 -9.34 -15.16
C LEU A 44 -8.41 -8.44 -16.31
N LYS A 45 -7.63 -8.95 -17.25
CA LYS A 45 -6.94 -8.19 -18.31
C LYS A 45 -6.07 -7.03 -17.78
N ILE A 46 -5.50 -7.20 -16.59
CA ILE A 46 -4.63 -6.21 -15.94
C ILE A 46 -3.17 -6.61 -16.21
N LYS A 47 -2.38 -5.68 -16.77
CA LYS A 47 -0.95 -5.92 -16.98
C LYS A 47 -0.23 -6.10 -15.63
N ALA A 48 0.85 -6.87 -15.63
CA ALA A 48 1.69 -6.95 -14.44
C ALA A 48 2.26 -5.55 -14.15
N HIS A 49 1.99 -5.03 -12.95
CA HIS A 49 2.64 -3.82 -12.47
C HIS A 49 4.05 -4.22 -11.99
N ARG A 50 5.08 -3.49 -12.43
CA ARG A 50 6.41 -3.64 -11.83
C ARG A 50 6.33 -3.14 -10.39
N ARG A 51 7.12 -3.73 -9.49
CA ARG A 51 7.24 -3.21 -8.13
C ARG A 51 7.75 -1.78 -8.24
N SER A 52 6.95 -0.81 -7.80
CA SER A 52 7.44 0.52 -7.45
C SER A 52 8.25 0.36 -6.17
N ASN A 53 9.40 1.02 -6.09
CA ASN A 53 10.03 1.21 -4.80
C ASN A 53 9.25 2.29 -4.04
N TYR A 54 9.42 2.27 -2.73
CA TYR A 54 8.87 3.28 -1.87
C TYR A 54 9.28 4.70 -2.36
N GLY A 55 8.35 5.65 -2.42
CA GLY A 55 8.62 7.05 -2.75
C GLY A 55 8.85 7.40 -4.22
N GLN A 56 8.90 6.42 -5.14
CA GLN A 56 9.10 6.68 -6.58
C GLN A 56 7.99 7.51 -7.24
N ASP A 57 6.81 7.50 -6.64
CA ASP A 57 5.62 8.24 -7.07
C ASP A 57 5.50 9.64 -6.44
N ILE A 58 6.41 10.00 -5.53
CA ILE A 58 6.48 11.32 -4.90
C ILE A 58 7.28 12.26 -5.81
N THR A 59 6.58 12.97 -6.70
CA THR A 59 7.23 13.85 -7.69
C THR A 59 7.15 15.34 -7.35
N SER A 60 6.39 15.70 -6.31
CA SER A 60 6.18 17.08 -5.89
C SER A 60 6.08 17.21 -4.36
N GLY A 61 6.29 18.42 -3.85
CA GLY A 61 6.06 18.72 -2.44
C GLY A 61 4.60 18.48 -2.00
N SER A 62 3.63 18.63 -2.92
CA SER A 62 2.23 18.32 -2.62
C SER A 62 2.00 16.82 -2.43
N ASP A 63 2.69 16.00 -3.24
CA ASP A 63 2.63 14.55 -3.09
C ASP A 63 3.27 14.14 -1.77
N LEU A 64 4.39 14.74 -1.38
CA LEU A 64 5.06 14.49 -0.10
C LEU A 64 4.16 14.81 1.11
N ILE A 65 3.49 15.97 1.11
CA ILE A 65 2.56 16.36 2.19
C ILE A 65 1.41 15.35 2.29
N GLN A 66 0.81 15.00 1.15
CA GLN A 66 -0.30 14.06 1.10
C GLN A 66 0.12 12.65 1.53
N TYR A 67 1.33 12.24 1.15
CA TYR A 67 1.92 10.98 1.57
C TYR A 67 2.14 10.93 3.07
N SER A 68 2.68 12.01 3.64
CA SER A 68 2.88 12.15 5.10
C SER A 68 1.54 12.06 5.85
N ALA A 69 0.51 12.75 5.36
CA ALA A 69 -0.83 12.67 5.91
C ALA A 69 -1.42 11.25 5.81
N ALA A 70 -1.22 10.57 4.68
CA ALA A 70 -1.67 9.20 4.49
C ALA A 70 -0.99 8.21 5.44
N LEU A 71 0.31 8.37 5.68
CA LEU A 71 1.04 7.54 6.63
C LEU A 71 0.60 7.79 8.07
N THR A 72 0.30 9.04 8.42
CA THR A 72 -0.26 9.38 9.74
C THR A 72 -1.59 8.64 9.95
N ILE A 73 -2.49 8.71 8.96
CA ILE A 73 -3.77 7.98 8.98
C ILE A 73 -3.53 6.47 9.08
N TYR A 74 -2.57 5.93 8.34
CA TYR A 74 -2.20 4.52 8.44
C TYR A 74 -1.76 4.16 9.87
N CYS A 75 -0.89 4.94 10.51
CA CYS A 75 -0.44 4.68 11.88
C CYS A 75 -1.60 4.63 12.87
N GLU A 76 -2.56 5.55 12.76
CA GLU A 76 -3.78 5.56 13.59
C GLU A 76 -4.67 4.32 13.35
N LEU A 77 -4.86 3.93 12.08
CA LEU A 77 -5.65 2.75 11.72
C LEU A 77 -4.98 1.45 12.17
N ARG A 78 -3.65 1.40 12.08
CA ARG A 78 -2.86 0.21 12.40
C ARG A 78 -2.93 -0.21 13.86
N GLN A 79 -3.26 0.72 14.76
CA GLN A 79 -3.56 0.43 16.17
C GLN A 79 -4.82 -0.44 16.35
N LYS A 80 -5.73 -0.47 15.35
CA LYS A 80 -7.06 -1.09 15.45
C LYS A 80 -7.28 -2.21 14.43
N SER A 81 -6.55 -2.19 13.32
CA SER A 81 -6.70 -3.11 12.19
C SER A 81 -5.39 -3.76 11.80
N ASN A 82 -5.45 -4.83 10.99
CA ASN A 82 -4.25 -5.44 10.44
C ASN A 82 -3.57 -4.51 9.41
N HIS A 83 -2.34 -4.84 9.04
CA HIS A 83 -1.52 -4.01 8.15
C HIS A 83 -2.21 -3.78 6.79
N LEU A 84 -2.63 -4.84 6.12
CA LEU A 84 -3.24 -4.76 4.80
C LEU A 84 -4.51 -3.89 4.79
N GLU A 85 -5.41 -4.09 5.76
CA GLU A 85 -6.63 -3.29 5.89
C GLU A 85 -6.29 -1.82 6.13
N SER A 86 -5.35 -1.53 7.04
CA SER A 86 -4.93 -0.17 7.37
C SER A 86 -4.33 0.55 6.16
N VAL A 87 -3.51 -0.16 5.35
CA VAL A 87 -2.94 0.38 4.11
C VAL A 87 -4.04 0.71 3.11
N ILE A 88 -4.95 -0.21 2.87
CA ILE A 88 -6.02 -0.03 1.88
C ILE A 88 -6.93 1.13 2.28
N ASP A 89 -7.28 1.23 3.56
CA ASP A 89 -8.15 2.29 4.06
C ASP A 89 -7.44 3.66 4.01
N ALA A 90 -6.20 3.76 4.51
CA ALA A 90 -5.41 4.98 4.41
C ALA A 90 -5.21 5.42 2.96
N TYR A 91 -4.92 4.48 2.06
CA TYR A 91 -4.77 4.75 0.64
C TYR A 91 -6.07 5.25 0.02
N ASN A 92 -7.20 4.62 0.33
CA ASN A 92 -8.51 5.02 -0.18
C ASN A 92 -8.99 6.36 0.38
N ILE A 93 -8.64 6.71 1.63
CA ILE A 93 -8.97 8.01 2.22
C ILE A 93 -8.14 9.11 1.56
N SER A 94 -6.84 8.88 1.41
CA SER A 94 -5.89 9.91 0.99
C SER A 94 -5.81 10.05 -0.53
N PHE A 95 -5.93 8.97 -1.30
CA PHE A 95 -5.57 8.94 -2.72
C PHE A 95 -6.72 8.55 -3.66
N LYS A 96 -7.96 8.44 -3.18
CA LYS A 96 -9.14 7.96 -3.95
C LYS A 96 -9.28 8.50 -5.38
N ASN A 97 -8.86 9.75 -5.59
CA ASN A 97 -9.00 10.47 -6.85
C ASN A 97 -7.67 10.69 -7.60
N LYS A 98 -6.54 10.26 -7.05
CA LYS A 98 -5.22 10.38 -7.68
C LYS A 98 -4.83 9.05 -8.30
N LYS A 99 -4.66 9.02 -9.62
CA LYS A 99 -4.32 7.80 -10.37
C LYS A 99 -2.84 7.45 -10.36
N ASP A 100 -2.00 8.33 -9.85
CA ASP A 100 -0.55 8.27 -10.08
C ASP A 100 0.25 7.74 -8.89
N ILE A 101 -0.40 7.56 -7.73
CA ILE A 101 0.24 7.04 -6.52
C ILE A 101 0.07 5.54 -6.50
N ASP A 102 1.17 4.80 -6.45
CA ASP A 102 1.15 3.36 -6.52
C ASP A 102 0.93 2.75 -5.12
N ILE A 103 -0.16 1.98 -4.99
CA ILE A 103 -0.53 1.35 -3.71
C ILE A 103 0.52 0.36 -3.21
N SER A 104 1.32 -0.24 -4.10
CA SER A 104 2.40 -1.16 -3.68
C SER A 104 3.55 -0.40 -3.05
N GLY A 105 3.89 0.77 -3.59
CA GLY A 105 4.89 1.68 -3.02
C GLY A 105 4.42 2.19 -1.65
N PHE A 106 3.16 2.61 -1.56
CA PHE A 106 2.54 3.01 -0.29
C PHE A 106 2.50 1.90 0.76
N TYR A 107 2.18 0.68 0.35
CA TYR A 107 2.23 -0.48 1.24
C TYR A 107 3.63 -0.68 1.85
N THR A 108 4.69 -0.63 1.04
CA THR A 108 6.07 -0.73 1.54
C THR A 108 6.43 0.43 2.46
N ALA A 109 6.00 1.66 2.14
CA ALA A 109 6.14 2.81 3.04
C ALA A 109 5.57 2.54 4.43
N CYS A 110 4.36 2.00 4.47
CA CYS A 110 3.62 1.74 5.69
C CYS A 110 4.28 0.65 6.54
N GLU A 111 4.87 -0.38 5.91
CA GLU A 111 5.65 -1.40 6.63
C GLU A 111 6.88 -0.78 7.31
N GLU A 112 7.58 0.13 6.63
CA GLU A 112 8.80 0.75 7.16
C GLU A 112 8.51 1.87 8.18
N ALA A 113 7.43 2.62 7.97
CA ALA A 113 7.05 3.77 8.80
C ALA A 113 6.39 3.38 10.13
N TYR A 114 5.85 2.16 10.27
CA TYR A 114 5.19 1.73 11.51
C TYR A 114 6.13 1.70 12.73
N ASP A 115 7.44 1.58 12.51
CA ASP A 115 8.46 1.69 13.56
C ASP A 115 8.92 3.16 13.80
N GLU A 116 8.19 4.15 13.30
CA GLU A 116 8.51 5.60 13.36
C GLU A 116 9.85 6.02 12.73
N LYS A 117 10.55 5.11 12.05
CA LYS A 117 11.89 5.32 11.49
C LYS A 117 11.97 6.38 10.38
N LEU A 118 10.83 6.81 9.85
CA LEU A 118 10.73 7.66 8.67
C LEU A 118 10.06 9.01 8.91
N PHE A 119 9.76 9.34 10.18
CA PHE A 119 9.20 10.64 10.54
C PHE A 119 10.26 11.51 11.20
N VAL A 120 10.33 12.77 10.75
CA VAL A 120 11.12 13.82 11.40
C VAL A 120 10.22 15.00 11.67
N GLU A 121 10.39 15.61 12.83
CA GLU A 121 9.69 16.83 13.19
C GLU A 121 10.25 18.01 12.39
N CYS A 122 9.39 18.71 11.67
CA CYS A 122 9.77 19.91 10.94
C CYS A 122 10.10 21.04 11.91
N VAL A 123 11.35 21.51 11.92
CA VAL A 123 11.84 22.59 12.80
C VAL A 123 11.12 23.94 12.63
N HIS A 124 10.36 24.12 11.55
CA HIS A 124 9.63 25.36 11.27
C HIS A 124 8.18 25.34 11.73
N CYS A 125 7.53 24.17 11.75
CA CYS A 125 6.10 24.07 12.08
C CYS A 125 5.79 23.04 13.16
N ASN A 126 6.78 22.30 13.68
CA ASN A 126 6.65 21.24 14.68
C ASN A 126 5.61 20.17 14.29
N VAL A 127 5.51 19.89 12.99
CA VAL A 127 4.68 18.82 12.43
C VAL A 127 5.59 17.67 12.01
N GLU A 128 5.19 16.43 12.30
CA GLU A 128 5.88 15.23 11.82
C GLU A 128 5.70 15.10 10.30
N ILE A 129 6.82 15.09 9.59
CA ILE A 129 6.86 14.94 8.14
C ILE A 129 7.59 13.65 7.81
N PHE A 130 7.05 12.94 6.84
CA PHE A 130 7.70 11.79 6.26
C PHE A 130 8.95 12.21 5.47
N THR A 131 10.11 11.60 5.72
CA THR A 131 11.40 12.10 5.20
C THR A 131 11.82 11.62 3.80
N GLY A 132 11.07 10.75 3.15
CA GLY A 132 11.49 10.14 1.87
C GLY A 132 12.43 8.94 2.07
N GLU A 133 12.83 8.30 0.97
CA GLU A 133 14.04 7.47 0.98
C GLU A 133 15.24 8.37 1.32
N GLY A 134 16.05 7.94 2.30
CA GLY A 134 17.41 8.45 2.52
C GLY A 134 18.41 7.76 1.62
#